data_AF-A0A553MQC3-F1
#
_entry.id   AF-A0A553MQC3-F1
#
_cell.length_a   1.000
_cell.length_b   1.000
_cell.length_c   1.000
_cell.angle_alpha   90.00
_cell.angle_beta   90.00
_cell.angle_gamma   90.00
#
_symmetry.space_group_name_H-M   'P 1'
#
loop_
_entity.id
_entity.type
_entity.pdbx_description
1 polymer ?
#
loop_
_entity_poly.entity_id
_entity_poly.type
_entity_poly.pdbx_seq_one_letter_code
_entity_poly.pdbx_strand_id
1 'polypeptide(L)'
;MVKIHHSYKRFLQMYRFSSDMIRTPILAKTCIPSHRNTHEVRFKTSTSGDQALQERQRQHMARGLPKQKPIAGVKQVIVVASGKGGVGKSTTAVNLALGLMANDQTKSVGLLDADVYGPSIPKLMNLKGNPELTNKNLMRPLINFGIPCMSIGFLVEEMTPIVWRGLMVMSAIEKLIRQVDWGNLDYLVIDMPPGTGDVQLSITQNLPIAGK
;
A
#
# COMPACT_ATOMS: atom_id res chain seq x y z
N MET A 1 -9.90 30.17 -13.77
CA MET A 1 -9.99 28.78 -14.27
C MET A 1 -8.62 28.27 -14.71
N VAL A 2 -7.62 28.21 -13.83
CA VAL A 2 -6.30 27.57 -14.08
C VAL A 2 -5.70 27.24 -12.71
N LYS A 3 -5.67 25.95 -12.32
CA LYS A 3 -4.82 25.36 -11.25
C LYS A 3 -5.07 23.86 -10.99
N ILE A 4 -5.90 23.19 -11.79
CA ILE A 4 -6.21 21.75 -11.67
C ILE A 4 -5.05 20.87 -12.21
N HIS A 5 -4.11 21.44 -12.97
CA HIS A 5 -3.18 20.65 -13.78
C HIS A 5 -1.86 20.26 -13.09
N HIS A 6 -1.50 20.89 -11.95
CA HIS A 6 -0.20 20.68 -11.30
C HIS A 6 -0.17 19.49 -10.33
N SER A 7 -1.27 19.26 -9.59
CA SER A 7 -1.34 18.18 -8.59
C SER A 7 -1.45 16.79 -9.26
N TYR A 8 -2.25 16.66 -10.34
CA TYR A 8 -2.31 15.44 -11.16
C TYR A 8 -0.99 15.11 -11.87
N LYS A 9 -0.25 16.14 -12.35
CA LYS A 9 1.06 15.91 -12.98
C LYS A 9 2.08 15.34 -12.00
N ARG A 10 2.07 15.75 -10.72
CA ARG A 10 3.00 15.21 -9.71
C ARG A 10 2.69 13.76 -9.32
N PHE A 11 1.40 13.41 -9.22
CA PHE A 11 0.97 12.03 -8.98
C PHE A 11 1.26 11.11 -10.20
N LEU A 12 1.03 11.59 -11.43
CA LEU A 12 1.28 10.84 -12.66
C LEU A 12 2.77 10.75 -13.03
N GLN A 13 3.59 11.76 -12.71
CA GLN A 13 5.04 11.73 -12.92
C GLN A 13 5.72 10.71 -11.99
N MET A 14 5.05 10.31 -10.89
CA MET A 14 5.48 9.20 -10.04
C MET A 14 5.08 7.81 -10.58
N TYR A 15 4.15 7.73 -11.54
CA TYR A 15 3.61 6.49 -12.11
C TYR A 15 4.18 6.11 -13.50
N ARG A 16 5.11 6.91 -14.07
CA ARG A 16 5.56 6.76 -15.46
C ARG A 16 6.77 5.85 -15.69
N PHE A 17 7.12 4.99 -14.73
CA PHE A 17 8.23 4.02 -14.84
C PHE A 17 7.73 2.57 -14.72
N SER A 18 6.73 2.18 -15.51
CA SER A 18 6.46 0.76 -15.82
C SER A 18 5.45 0.65 -16.96
N SER A 19 5.83 0.98 -18.19
CA SER A 19 4.97 0.81 -19.37
C SER A 19 5.78 0.71 -20.66
N ASP A 20 6.64 -0.31 -20.76
CA ASP A 20 7.12 -0.82 -22.04
C ASP A 20 6.78 -2.30 -22.15
N MET A 21 5.48 -2.60 -22.23
CA MET A 21 4.99 -3.82 -22.86
C MET A 21 3.49 -3.68 -23.10
N ILE A 22 3.10 -3.51 -24.37
CA ILE A 22 1.89 -4.01 -25.04
C ILE A 22 1.81 -3.24 -26.36
N ARG A 23 2.31 -3.88 -27.43
CA ARG A 23 1.94 -3.59 -28.81
C ARG A 23 1.74 -4.92 -29.52
N THR A 24 0.50 -5.23 -29.83
CA THR A 24 0.15 -6.15 -30.92
C THR A 24 -1.08 -5.59 -31.64
N PRO A 25 -1.06 -5.45 -32.98
CA PRO A 25 -2.22 -5.01 -33.73
C PRO A 25 -3.10 -6.19 -34.14
N ILE A 26 -4.40 -5.94 -34.08
CA ILE A 26 -5.47 -6.77 -34.64
C ILE A 26 -5.58 -6.44 -36.13
N LEU A 27 -5.61 -7.44 -37.00
CA LEU A 27 -6.09 -7.28 -38.38
C LEU A 27 -6.99 -8.45 -38.77
N ALA A 28 -8.24 -8.14 -39.07
CA ALA A 28 -9.23 -9.05 -39.63
C ALA A 28 -9.03 -9.20 -41.14
N LYS A 29 -9.16 -10.43 -41.67
CA LYS A 29 -9.54 -10.69 -43.07
C LYS A 29 -10.37 -11.98 -43.17
N THR A 30 -11.51 -11.83 -43.82
CA THR A 30 -12.45 -12.83 -44.33
C THR A 30 -11.89 -13.61 -45.52
N CYS A 31 -12.16 -14.92 -45.62
CA CYS A 31 -12.50 -15.62 -46.89
C CYS A 31 -12.89 -17.09 -46.64
N ILE A 32 -13.99 -17.53 -47.23
CA ILE A 32 -14.39 -18.95 -47.41
C ILE A 32 -13.85 -19.40 -48.78
N PRO A 33 -13.30 -20.63 -48.92
CA PRO A 33 -14.01 -21.63 -49.72
C PRO A 33 -13.90 -23.08 -49.20
N SER A 34 -14.87 -23.88 -49.62
CA SER A 34 -15.01 -25.32 -49.47
C SER A 34 -13.87 -26.10 -50.13
N HIS A 35 -13.33 -27.11 -49.43
CA HIS A 35 -12.96 -28.40 -50.05
C HIS A 35 -12.71 -29.44 -48.95
N ARG A 36 -13.33 -30.62 -49.08
CA ARG A 36 -13.01 -31.82 -48.30
C ARG A 36 -11.58 -32.26 -48.63
N ASN A 37 -10.75 -32.40 -47.63
CA ASN A 37 -9.63 -33.35 -47.62
C ASN A 37 -9.39 -33.80 -46.18
N THR A 38 -9.58 -35.09 -45.95
CA THR A 38 -9.19 -35.81 -44.74
C THR A 38 -7.68 -35.84 -44.63
N HIS A 39 -7.11 -34.89 -43.89
CA HIS A 39 -5.76 -35.00 -43.35
C HIS A 39 -5.86 -35.24 -41.86
N GLU A 40 -5.41 -36.42 -41.45
CA GLU A 40 -5.21 -36.82 -40.06
C GLU A 40 -4.19 -35.88 -39.43
N VAL A 41 -4.66 -34.86 -38.69
CA VAL A 41 -3.80 -33.97 -37.91
C VAL A 41 -3.35 -34.75 -36.69
N ARG A 42 -2.20 -35.42 -36.80
CA ARG A 42 -1.48 -35.94 -35.65
C ARG A 42 -1.04 -34.75 -34.79
N PHE A 43 -1.79 -34.47 -33.74
CA PHE A 43 -1.38 -33.55 -32.67
C PHE A 43 -0.01 -34.04 -32.16
N LYS A 44 1.06 -33.33 -32.52
CA LYS A 44 2.31 -33.42 -31.77
C LYS A 44 2.00 -32.81 -30.42
N THR A 45 1.77 -33.66 -29.42
CA THR A 45 1.73 -33.27 -28.01
C THR A 45 3.05 -32.58 -27.70
N SER A 46 3.01 -31.24 -27.64
CA SER A 46 4.14 -30.42 -27.25
C SER A 46 4.33 -30.57 -25.75
N THR A 47 4.98 -31.66 -25.34
CA THR A 47 5.31 -32.02 -23.96
C THR A 47 6.02 -30.89 -23.20
N SER A 48 6.71 -30.01 -23.92
CA SER A 48 7.47 -28.88 -23.38
C SER A 48 6.59 -27.75 -22.82
N GLY A 49 5.40 -27.52 -23.40
CA GLY A 49 4.47 -26.46 -22.96
C GLY A 49 3.76 -26.83 -21.67
N ASP A 50 3.36 -28.11 -21.54
CA ASP A 50 2.68 -28.63 -20.37
C ASP A 50 3.62 -28.74 -19.16
N GLN A 51 4.88 -29.09 -19.39
CA GLN A 51 5.91 -29.09 -18.33
C GLN A 51 6.18 -27.67 -17.80
N ALA A 52 6.25 -26.66 -18.67
CA ALA A 52 6.44 -25.27 -18.25
C ALA A 52 5.22 -24.73 -17.46
N LEU A 53 4.01 -25.15 -17.84
CA LEU A 53 2.78 -24.82 -17.12
C LEU A 53 2.70 -25.51 -15.76
N GLN A 54 3.03 -26.80 -15.69
CA GLN A 54 3.08 -27.55 -14.44
C GLN A 54 4.17 -27.02 -13.50
N GLU A 55 5.32 -26.62 -14.02
CA GLU A 55 6.40 -26.01 -13.24
C GLU A 55 5.99 -24.63 -12.70
N ARG A 56 5.34 -23.79 -13.51
CA ARG A 56 4.75 -22.52 -13.03
C ARG A 56 3.67 -22.74 -11.98
N GLN A 57 2.79 -23.73 -12.18
CA GLN A 57 1.76 -24.08 -11.20
C GLN A 57 2.38 -24.58 -9.89
N ARG A 58 3.41 -25.42 -9.95
CA ARG A 58 4.17 -25.86 -8.77
C ARG A 58 4.87 -24.71 -8.07
N GLN A 59 5.49 -23.79 -8.80
CA GLN A 59 6.11 -22.59 -8.23
C GLN A 59 5.09 -21.67 -7.58
N HIS A 60 3.89 -21.53 -8.16
CA HIS A 60 2.79 -20.78 -7.58
C HIS A 60 2.21 -21.45 -6.33
N MET A 61 2.10 -22.78 -6.31
CA MET A 61 1.63 -23.53 -5.13
C MET A 61 2.71 -23.71 -4.05
N ALA A 62 3.99 -23.62 -4.40
CA ALA A 62 5.13 -23.64 -3.47
C ALA A 62 5.38 -22.28 -2.80
N ARG A 63 4.81 -21.19 -3.32
CA ARG A 63 4.70 -19.94 -2.57
C ARG A 63 3.70 -20.15 -1.44
N GLY A 64 4.22 -20.53 -0.27
CA GLY A 64 3.46 -20.52 0.98
C GLY A 64 2.85 -19.14 1.26
N LEU A 65 2.06 -19.04 2.34
CA LEU A 65 1.42 -17.79 2.77
C LEU A 65 2.38 -16.60 2.66
N PRO A 66 1.92 -15.42 2.18
CA PRO A 66 2.77 -14.24 2.01
C PRO A 66 3.60 -14.00 3.27
N LYS A 67 4.93 -14.06 3.15
CA LYS A 67 5.81 -13.74 4.27
C LYS A 67 5.63 -12.26 4.59
N GLN A 68 5.11 -11.95 5.77
CA GLN A 68 5.00 -10.58 6.28
C GLN A 68 6.38 -9.92 6.22
N LYS A 69 6.49 -8.79 5.53
CA LYS A 69 7.78 -8.11 5.36
C LYS A 69 7.99 -7.09 6.49
N PRO A 70 9.12 -7.11 7.20
CA PRO A 70 9.45 -6.11 8.23
C PRO A 70 9.43 -4.68 7.66
N ILE A 71 8.98 -3.72 8.47
CA ILE A 71 9.11 -2.29 8.14
C ILE A 71 10.55 -1.89 8.45
N ALA A 72 11.21 -1.24 7.50
CA ALA A 72 12.60 -0.83 7.66
C ALA A 72 12.75 0.11 8.86
N GLY A 73 13.69 -0.20 9.75
CA GLY A 73 13.99 0.65 10.91
C GLY A 73 13.04 0.50 12.10
N VAL A 74 12.00 -0.33 12.01
CA VAL A 74 11.00 -0.51 13.09
C VAL A 74 11.19 -1.86 13.76
N LYS A 75 11.43 -1.86 15.08
CA LYS A 75 11.60 -3.10 15.86
C LYS A 75 10.27 -3.79 16.13
N GLN A 76 9.26 -3.04 16.58
CA GLN A 76 7.94 -3.57 16.94
C GLN A 76 6.80 -2.72 16.35
N VAL A 77 5.75 -3.40 15.91
CA VAL A 77 4.54 -2.76 15.37
C VAL A 77 3.38 -3.05 16.30
N ILE A 78 2.70 -1.99 16.75
CA ILE A 78 1.50 -2.05 17.58
C ILE A 78 0.32 -1.57 16.73
N VAL A 79 -0.66 -2.45 16.53
CA VAL A 79 -1.82 -2.17 15.69
C VAL A 79 -3.02 -1.80 16.56
N VAL A 80 -3.63 -0.65 16.29
CA VAL A 80 -4.86 -0.19 16.94
C VAL A 80 -6.00 -0.28 15.93
N ALA A 81 -6.96 -1.18 16.19
CA ALA A 81 -8.08 -1.46 15.29
C ALA A 81 -9.43 -1.37 16.03
N SER A 82 -10.50 -1.13 15.28
CA SER A 82 -11.87 -1.08 15.81
C SER A 82 -12.87 -1.69 14.83
N GLY A 83 -13.86 -2.43 15.34
CA GLY A 83 -14.93 -3.00 14.52
C GLY A 83 -15.96 -1.98 14.04
N LYS A 84 -15.95 -0.76 14.59
CA LYS A 84 -16.88 0.33 14.26
C LYS A 84 -16.13 1.66 14.14
N GLY A 85 -16.66 2.58 13.33
CA GLY A 85 -16.21 3.97 13.28
C GLY A 85 -16.65 4.76 14.52
N GLY A 86 -15.93 5.83 14.86
CA GLY A 86 -16.33 6.77 15.92
C GLY A 86 -16.08 6.33 17.37
N VAL A 87 -15.46 5.17 17.61
CA VAL A 87 -15.18 4.66 18.97
C VAL A 87 -13.98 5.32 19.67
N GLY A 88 -13.34 6.31 19.03
CA GLY A 88 -12.13 6.96 19.56
C GLY A 88 -10.82 6.22 19.26
N LYS A 89 -10.80 5.29 18.30
CA LYS A 89 -9.61 4.52 17.87
C LYS A 89 -8.37 5.39 17.66
N SER A 90 -8.45 6.44 16.84
CA SER A 90 -7.33 7.34 16.55
C SER A 90 -6.87 8.11 17.80
N THR A 91 -7.81 8.51 18.65
CA THR A 91 -7.50 9.13 19.94
C THR A 91 -6.73 8.18 20.84
N THR A 92 -7.14 6.92 20.91
CA THR A 92 -6.43 5.87 21.65
C THR A 92 -5.04 5.62 21.06
N ALA A 93 -4.88 5.59 19.73
CA ALA A 93 -3.59 5.39 19.07
C ALA A 93 -2.60 6.52 19.41
N VAL A 94 -3.05 7.78 19.36
CA VAL A 94 -2.23 8.95 19.74
C VAL A 94 -1.81 8.87 21.21
N ASN A 95 -2.76 8.63 22.12
CA ASN A 95 -2.46 8.56 23.56
C ASN A 95 -1.55 7.37 23.89
N LEU A 96 -1.71 6.24 23.19
CA LEU A 96 -0.82 5.09 23.35
C LEU A 96 0.60 5.44 22.92
N ALA A 97 0.78 6.10 21.78
CA ALA A 97 2.11 6.52 21.31
C ALA A 97 2.79 7.50 22.29
N LEU A 98 2.04 8.50 22.75
CA LEU A 98 2.51 9.47 23.76
C LEU A 98 2.81 8.79 25.10
N GLY A 99 1.96 7.86 25.54
CA GLY A 99 2.14 7.12 26.78
C GLY A 99 3.37 6.19 26.75
N LEU A 100 3.62 5.52 25.63
CA LEU A 100 4.83 4.70 25.45
C LEU A 100 6.11 5.55 25.56
N MET A 101 6.12 6.70 24.89
CA MET A 101 7.25 7.63 24.95
C MET A 101 7.41 8.26 26.34
N ALA A 102 6.31 8.58 27.03
CA ALA A 102 6.33 9.15 28.37
C ALA A 102 6.78 8.15 29.44
N ASN A 103 6.43 6.87 29.28
CA ASN A 103 6.81 5.80 30.21
C ASN A 103 8.29 5.43 30.10
N ASP A 104 8.88 5.51 28.90
CA ASP A 104 10.30 5.25 28.68
C ASP A 104 10.88 6.20 27.64
N GLN A 105 11.56 7.25 28.10
CA GLN A 105 12.17 8.27 27.26
C GLN A 105 13.34 7.75 26.41
N THR A 106 13.84 6.54 26.69
CA THR A 106 14.89 5.92 25.88
C THR A 106 14.32 5.26 24.61
N LYS A 107 12.99 5.09 24.53
CA LYS A 107 12.32 4.45 23.41
C LYS A 107 11.91 5.45 22.36
N SER A 108 12.20 5.14 21.11
CA SER A 108 11.69 5.89 19.96
C SER A 108 10.33 5.32 19.50
N VAL A 109 9.34 6.20 19.42
CA VAL A 109 7.96 5.85 19.05
C VAL A 109 7.54 6.64 17.82
N GLY A 110 6.97 5.97 16.82
CA GLY A 110 6.34 6.60 15.67
C GLY A 110 4.85 6.31 15.60
N LEU A 111 4.14 7.10 14.80
CA LEU A 111 2.69 7.01 14.63
C LEU A 111 2.33 7.03 13.13
N LEU A 112 1.61 6.01 12.69
CA LEU A 112 1.13 5.89 11.31
C LEU A 112 -0.40 5.84 11.29
N ASP A 113 -1.00 6.76 10.55
CA ASP A 113 -2.43 6.80 10.25
C ASP A 113 -2.71 6.11 8.91
N ALA A 114 -3.35 4.95 8.96
CA ALA A 114 -3.80 4.19 7.80
C ALA A 114 -5.30 4.36 7.52
N ASP A 115 -5.98 5.28 8.22
CA ASP A 115 -7.40 5.55 8.01
C ASP A 115 -7.62 6.48 6.81
N VAL A 116 -7.78 5.88 5.63
CA VAL A 116 -7.88 6.61 4.34
C VAL A 116 -9.13 7.46 4.21
N TYR A 117 -10.21 7.11 4.89
CA TYR A 117 -11.50 7.79 4.72
C TYR A 117 -11.77 8.86 5.77
N GLY A 118 -11.05 8.84 6.89
CA GLY A 118 -11.20 9.81 7.97
C GLY A 118 -9.91 10.05 8.74
N PRO A 119 -8.81 10.47 8.06
CA PRO A 119 -7.53 10.66 8.72
C PRO A 119 -7.67 11.69 9.83
N SER A 120 -7.53 11.24 11.07
CA SER A 120 -7.75 12.07 12.27
C SER A 120 -6.43 12.49 12.91
N ILE A 121 -5.34 11.76 12.64
CA ILE A 121 -4.03 12.00 13.25
C ILE A 121 -3.43 13.36 12.86
N PRO A 122 -3.48 13.84 11.60
CA PRO A 122 -3.01 15.19 11.26
C PRO A 122 -3.62 16.26 12.17
N LYS A 123 -4.93 16.18 12.41
CA LYS A 123 -5.65 17.11 13.26
C LYS A 123 -5.31 16.94 14.75
N LEU A 124 -5.32 15.71 15.25
CA LEU A 124 -5.03 15.40 16.66
C LEU A 124 -3.60 15.78 17.05
N MET A 125 -2.66 15.64 16.13
CA MET A 125 -1.26 16.00 16.33
C MET A 125 -0.95 17.43 15.87
N ASN A 126 -1.96 18.25 15.52
CA ASN A 126 -1.77 19.63 15.02
C ASN A 126 -0.69 19.76 13.92
N LEU A 127 -0.69 18.82 12.97
CA LEU A 127 0.25 18.74 11.87
C LEU A 127 -0.40 19.25 10.58
N LYS A 128 0.34 20.08 9.84
CA LYS A 128 -0.07 20.64 8.55
C LYS A 128 1.08 20.60 7.57
N GLY A 129 0.75 20.50 6.29
CA GLY A 129 1.72 20.46 5.20
C GLY A 129 1.94 19.05 4.67
N ASN A 130 2.91 18.95 3.75
CA ASN A 130 3.22 17.72 3.03
C ASN A 130 4.59 17.21 3.46
N PRO A 131 4.79 15.89 3.54
CA PRO A 131 6.09 15.29 3.83
C PRO A 131 7.08 15.63 2.72
N GLU A 132 8.28 16.04 3.10
CA GLU A 132 9.39 16.21 2.17
C GLU A 132 9.97 14.86 1.76
N LEU A 133 10.62 14.81 0.59
CA LEU A 133 11.36 13.63 0.16
C LEU A 133 12.83 13.75 0.56
N THR A 134 13.39 12.67 1.08
CA THR A 134 14.83 12.54 1.31
C THR A 134 15.57 12.31 -0.02
N ASN A 135 16.91 12.40 0.00
CA ASN A 135 17.75 12.06 -1.16
C ASN A 135 17.57 10.61 -1.65
N LYS A 136 17.01 9.73 -0.81
CA LYS A 136 16.67 8.34 -1.15
C LYS A 136 15.25 8.18 -1.68
N ASN A 137 14.55 9.28 -1.99
CA ASN A 137 13.14 9.30 -2.38
C ASN A 137 12.19 8.69 -1.34
N LEU A 138 12.53 8.77 -0.05
CA LEU A 138 11.65 8.37 1.05
C LEU A 138 10.93 9.59 1.62
N MET A 139 9.68 9.43 2.06
CA MET A 139 8.92 10.49 2.72
C MET A 139 9.43 10.69 4.14
N ARG A 140 9.80 11.92 4.49
CA ARG A 140 10.16 12.30 5.85
C ARG A 140 8.86 12.55 6.64
N PRO A 141 8.60 11.80 7.72
CA PRO A 141 7.40 12.01 8.53
C PRO A 141 7.43 13.39 9.20
N LEU A 142 6.25 13.97 9.41
CA LEU A 142 6.11 15.22 10.15
C LEU A 142 6.21 14.94 11.65
N ILE A 143 6.80 15.84 12.43
CA ILE A 143 7.05 15.60 13.85
C ILE A 143 6.23 16.58 14.68
N ASN A 144 5.50 16.08 15.68
CA ASN A 144 5.00 16.89 16.79
C ASN A 144 5.05 16.09 18.10
N PHE A 145 5.17 16.79 19.23
CA PHE A 145 5.34 16.20 20.55
C PHE A 145 6.49 15.19 20.63
N GLY A 146 7.54 15.36 19.81
CA GLY A 146 8.66 14.43 19.72
C GLY A 146 8.38 13.13 18.95
N ILE A 147 7.16 12.94 18.42
CA ILE A 147 6.75 11.73 17.71
C ILE A 147 6.70 11.98 16.20
N PRO A 148 7.49 11.25 15.38
CA PRO A 148 7.30 11.23 13.94
C PRO A 148 5.96 10.59 13.58
N CYS A 149 5.17 11.35 12.82
CA CYS A 149 3.83 11.01 12.40
C CYS A 149 3.76 10.97 10.87
N MET A 150 3.10 9.95 10.34
CA MET A 150 2.75 9.86 8.93
C MET A 150 1.25 9.57 8.79
N SER A 151 0.61 10.20 7.82
CA SER A 151 -0.80 9.98 7.51
C SER A 151 -1.05 10.11 6.01
N ILE A 152 -2.01 9.34 5.53
CA ILE A 152 -2.61 9.54 4.21
C ILE A 152 -3.17 10.96 4.05
N GLY A 153 -3.62 11.60 5.13
CA GLY A 153 -4.09 12.98 5.14
C GLY A 153 -3.03 14.00 4.74
N PHE A 154 -1.73 13.66 4.81
CA PHE A 154 -0.67 14.55 4.31
C PHE A 154 -0.40 14.40 2.80
N LEU A 155 -0.93 13.34 2.17
CA LEU A 155 -0.75 13.07 0.75
C LEU A 155 -1.92 13.58 -0.09
N VAL A 156 -2.97 14.08 0.56
CA VAL A 156 -4.26 14.38 -0.03
C VAL A 156 -4.62 15.81 0.34
N GLU A 157 -4.75 16.69 -0.65
CA GLU A 157 -5.19 18.06 -0.41
C GLU A 157 -6.65 18.06 0.07
N GLU A 158 -6.92 18.67 1.24
CA GLU A 158 -8.23 18.68 1.94
C GLU A 158 -9.42 19.21 1.09
N MET A 159 -9.16 19.88 -0.05
CA MET A 159 -10.18 20.61 -0.79
C MET A 159 -10.69 19.94 -2.08
N THR A 160 -10.26 18.71 -2.40
CA THR A 160 -10.79 17.98 -3.56
C THR A 160 -11.36 16.63 -3.15
N PRO A 161 -12.67 16.37 -3.37
CA PRO A 161 -13.25 15.04 -3.20
C PRO A 161 -12.59 14.08 -4.20
N ILE A 162 -11.66 13.26 -3.73
CA ILE A 162 -11.04 12.21 -4.53
C ILE A 162 -11.90 10.95 -4.37
N VAL A 163 -12.40 10.41 -5.48
CA VAL A 163 -13.00 9.07 -5.48
C VAL A 163 -11.87 8.05 -5.37
N TRP A 164 -11.69 7.53 -4.16
CA TRP A 164 -10.71 6.48 -3.88
C TRP A 164 -11.17 5.15 -4.48
N ARG A 165 -10.45 4.66 -5.49
CA ARG A 165 -10.62 3.28 -5.94
C ARG A 165 -9.79 2.35 -5.05
N GLY A 166 -10.28 1.13 -4.80
CA GLY A 166 -9.61 0.17 -3.90
C GLY A 166 -8.12 -0.02 -4.19
N LEU A 167 -7.73 -0.13 -5.46
CA LEU A 167 -6.31 -0.25 -5.86
C LEU A 167 -5.45 0.95 -5.48
N MET A 168 -6.02 2.17 -5.49
CA MET A 168 -5.32 3.38 -5.08
C MET A 168 -5.11 3.41 -3.57
N VAL A 169 -6.14 3.01 -2.81
CA VAL A 169 -6.08 2.89 -1.34
C VAL A 169 -4.97 1.93 -0.93
N MET A 170 -4.95 0.73 -1.52
CA MET A 170 -3.91 -0.26 -1.22
C MET A 170 -2.51 0.24 -1.58
N SER A 171 -2.38 0.91 -2.74
CA SER A 171 -1.09 1.46 -3.18
C SER A 171 -0.60 2.58 -2.25
N ALA A 172 -1.50 3.44 -1.78
CA ALA A 172 -1.17 4.52 -0.87
C ALA A 172 -0.76 3.99 0.51
N ILE A 173 -1.46 2.98 1.02
CA ILE A 173 -1.12 2.30 2.27
C ILE A 173 0.26 1.64 2.17
N GLU A 174 0.53 0.87 1.11
CA GLU A 174 1.83 0.23 0.93
C GLU A 174 2.95 1.30 0.86
N LYS A 175 2.68 2.44 0.21
CA LYS A 175 3.58 3.58 0.19
C LYS A 175 3.85 4.15 1.59
N LEU A 176 2.82 4.30 2.43
CA LEU A 176 2.96 4.79 3.81
C LEU A 176 3.73 3.81 4.70
N ILE A 177 3.60 2.50 4.46
CA ILE A 177 4.31 1.46 5.22
C ILE A 177 5.77 1.35 4.77
N ARG A 178 6.05 1.48 3.47
CA ARG A 178 7.37 1.14 2.89
C ARG A 178 8.22 2.32 2.45
N GLN A 179 7.61 3.45 2.10
CA GLN A 179 8.31 4.60 1.52
C GLN A 179 8.38 5.78 2.49
N VAL A 180 8.49 5.49 3.79
CA VAL A 180 8.66 6.48 4.85
C VAL A 180 10.01 6.25 5.52
N ASP A 181 10.75 7.32 5.74
CA ASP A 181 12.01 7.30 6.49
C ASP A 181 11.72 7.40 7.99
N TRP A 182 11.39 6.26 8.60
CA TRP A 182 11.10 6.17 10.03
C TRP A 182 12.35 6.30 10.92
N GLY A 183 13.56 6.25 10.34
CA GLY A 183 14.80 6.14 11.12
C GLY A 183 14.83 4.83 11.91
N ASN A 184 15.18 4.89 13.20
CA ASN A 184 15.18 3.73 14.09
C ASN A 184 14.09 3.91 15.16
N LEU A 185 13.02 3.12 15.07
CA LEU A 185 11.91 3.10 16.01
C LEU A 185 11.91 1.81 16.84
N ASP A 186 11.73 1.94 18.15
CA ASP A 186 11.39 0.80 19.00
C ASP A 186 9.94 0.37 18.75
N TYR A 187 9.02 1.35 18.64
CA TYR A 187 7.60 1.10 18.42
C TYR A 187 7.04 1.94 17.28
N LEU A 188 6.29 1.33 16.37
CA LEU A 188 5.41 2.01 15.44
C LEU A 188 3.97 1.69 15.79
N VAL A 189 3.21 2.69 16.21
CA VAL A 189 1.77 2.57 16.46
C VAL A 189 1.04 2.85 15.15
N ILE A 190 0.18 1.93 14.73
CA ILE A 190 -0.59 2.02 13.48
C ILE A 190 -2.08 2.14 13.81
N ASP A 191 -2.67 3.26 13.40
CA ASP A 191 -4.12 3.50 13.45
C ASP A 191 -4.77 2.93 12.20
N MET A 192 -5.47 1.80 12.36
CA MET A 192 -6.09 1.08 11.25
C MET A 192 -7.38 1.75 10.79
N PRO A 193 -7.80 1.59 9.52
CA PRO A 193 -9.15 1.97 9.12
C PRO A 193 -10.21 1.18 9.92
N PRO A 194 -11.42 1.73 10.13
CA PRO A 194 -12.46 1.05 10.89
C PRO A 194 -13.08 -0.14 10.14
N GLY A 195 -13.56 -1.13 10.90
CA GLY A 195 -14.38 -2.23 10.40
C GLY A 195 -13.65 -3.58 10.38
N THR A 196 -13.94 -4.37 9.35
CA THR A 196 -13.23 -5.61 8.98
C THR A 196 -13.13 -5.75 7.45
N GLY A 197 -13.25 -4.62 6.73
CA GLY A 197 -13.27 -4.60 5.27
C GLY A 197 -11.91 -4.94 4.64
N ASP A 198 -11.89 -5.04 3.32
CA ASP A 198 -10.73 -5.50 2.54
C ASP A 198 -9.44 -4.70 2.83
N VAL A 199 -9.57 -3.40 3.15
CA VAL A 199 -8.43 -2.53 3.48
C VAL A 199 -7.71 -3.00 4.74
N GLN A 200 -8.45 -3.31 5.80
CA GLN A 200 -7.88 -3.78 7.05
C GLN A 200 -7.28 -5.18 6.91
N LEU A 201 -7.93 -6.06 6.15
CA LEU A 201 -7.42 -7.39 5.83
C LEU A 201 -6.10 -7.29 5.06
N SER A 202 -6.05 -6.42 4.05
CA SER A 202 -4.88 -6.21 3.21
C SER A 202 -3.71 -5.61 3.99
N ILE A 203 -3.95 -4.65 4.88
CA ILE A 203 -2.91 -4.11 5.77
C ILE A 203 -2.36 -5.22 6.68
N THR A 204 -3.24 -5.99 7.32
CA THR A 204 -2.88 -7.05 8.28
C THR A 204 -2.06 -8.17 7.61
N GLN A 205 -2.34 -8.48 6.34
CA GLN A 205 -1.55 -9.45 5.57
C GLN A 205 -0.15 -8.97 5.24
N ASN A 206 0.05 -7.65 5.10
CA ASN A 206 1.34 -7.05 4.72
C ASN A 206 2.22 -6.66 5.92
N LEU A 207 1.62 -6.46 7.10
CA LEU A 207 2.32 -6.04 8.31
C LEU A 207 2.79 -7.23 9.16
N PRO A 208 4.03 -7.22 9.66
CA PRO A 208 4.45 -8.10 10.73
C PRO A 208 3.95 -7.53 12.05
N ILE A 209 2.94 -8.17 12.62
CA ILE A 209 2.31 -7.75 13.87
C ILE A 209 3.00 -8.47 15.03
N ALA A 210 3.42 -7.71 16.06
CA ALA A 210 3.99 -8.28 17.26
C ALA A 210 2.92 -9.05 18.06
N GLY A 211 3.26 -10.23 18.59
CA GLY A 211 2.37 -11.01 19.46
C GLY A 211 1.57 -12.13 18.79
N LYS A 212 2.17 -12.83 17.81
CA LYS A 212 1.76 -14.21 17.49
C LYS A 212 2.39 -15.21 18.44
#